data_AF-A0A950RMN3-F1
#
_entry.id   AF-A0A950RMN3-F1
#
_cell.length_a   1.000
_cell.length_b   1.000
_cell.length_c   1.000
_cell.angle_alpha   90.00
_cell.angle_beta   90.00
_cell.angle_gamma   90.00
#
_symmetry.space_group_name_H-M   'P 1'
#
loop_
_entity.id
_entity.type
_entity.pdbx_description
1 polymer ?
#
loop_
_entity_poly.entity_id
_entity_poly.type
_entity_poly.pdbx_seq_one_letter_code
_entity_poly.pdbx_strand_id
1 'polypeptide(L)' 'MANKATVAALRTRPERVLDDYARLIDLADVAAYLAPGSTTILKDNISWHFPFPAANTTPWQLEGTVRALRGHGL' A
#
# COMPACT_ATOMS: atom_id res chain seq x y z
N MET A 1 -11.50 -24.11 -9.79
CA MET A 1 -10.18 -24.00 -9.15
C MET A 1 -10.23 -22.78 -8.23
N ALA A 2 -9.85 -22.89 -6.96
CA ALA A 2 -9.83 -21.72 -6.09
C ALA A 2 -8.79 -20.71 -6.63
N ASN A 3 -9.21 -19.46 -6.82
CA ASN A 3 -8.31 -18.42 -7.29
C ASN A 3 -7.25 -18.18 -6.20
N LYS A 4 -5.96 -18.34 -6.54
CA LYS A 4 -4.88 -18.16 -5.56
C LYS A 4 -4.73 -16.66 -5.27
N ALA A 5 -4.49 -16.31 -4.02
CA ALA A 5 -4.21 -14.93 -3.65
C ALA A 5 -2.86 -14.47 -4.24
N THR A 6 -2.83 -13.27 -4.79
CA THR A 6 -1.61 -12.62 -5.28
C THR A 6 -0.89 -11.93 -4.11
N VAL A 7 0.41 -12.19 -3.96
CA VAL A 7 1.26 -11.52 -2.98
C VAL A 7 2.40 -10.83 -3.72
N ALA A 8 2.46 -9.50 -3.67
CA ALA A 8 3.53 -8.70 -4.24
C ALA A 8 4.53 -8.28 -3.16
N ALA A 9 5.82 -8.51 -3.41
CA ALA A 9 6.91 -8.08 -2.54
C ALA A 9 8.04 -7.47 -3.36
N LEU A 10 8.56 -6.33 -2.92
CA LEU A 10 9.64 -5.61 -3.59
C LEU A 10 10.76 -5.27 -2.61
N ARG A 11 12.00 -5.41 -3.07
CA ARG A 11 13.14 -4.81 -2.38
C ARG A 11 13.18 -3.33 -2.72
N THR A 12 13.00 -2.49 -1.71
CA THR A 12 13.01 -1.03 -1.86
C THR A 12 14.36 -0.40 -1.44
N ARG A 13 14.51 0.90 -1.70
CA ARG A 13 15.55 1.79 -1.17
C ARG A 13 14.94 3.17 -0.89
N PRO A 14 15.51 3.96 0.04
CA PRO A 14 14.92 5.25 0.43
C PRO A 14 14.60 6.18 -0.74
N GLU A 15 15.44 6.20 -1.78
CA GLU A 15 15.34 7.13 -2.91
C GLU A 15 14.10 6.87 -3.79
N ARG A 16 13.51 5.69 -3.71
CA ARG A 16 12.38 5.26 -4.56
C ARG A 16 11.22 4.66 -3.80
N VAL A 17 11.17 4.82 -2.47
CA VAL A 17 10.18 4.12 -1.63
C VAL A 17 8.74 4.46 -2.02
N LEU A 18 8.46 5.70 -2.43
CA LEU A 18 7.13 6.13 -2.85
C LEU A 18 6.75 5.53 -4.22
N ASP A 19 7.68 5.48 -5.17
CA ASP A 19 7.45 4.86 -6.48
C ASP A 19 7.29 3.34 -6.36
N ASP A 20 8.01 2.71 -5.43
CA ASP A 20 7.87 1.28 -5.16
C ASP A 20 6.49 0.94 -4.58
N TYR A 21 5.81 1.84 -3.87
CA TYR A 21 4.41 1.64 -3.47
C TYR A 21 3.46 1.62 -4.67
N ALA A 22 3.63 2.53 -5.63
CA ALA A 22 2.84 2.51 -6.86
C ALA A 22 3.03 1.17 -7.60
N ARG A 23 4.28 0.71 -7.71
CA ARG A 23 4.59 -0.61 -8.30
C ARG A 23 3.97 -1.77 -7.52
N LEU A 24 3.87 -1.69 -6.20
CA LEU A 24 3.20 -2.73 -5.41
C LEU A 24 1.69 -2.78 -5.69
N ILE A 25 1.04 -1.62 -5.86
CA ILE A 25 -0.38 -1.54 -6.23
C ILE A 25 -0.62 -2.19 -7.61
N ASP A 26 0.26 -1.95 -8.58
CA ASP A 26 0.22 -2.59 -9.90
C ASP A 26 0.41 -4.11 -9.82
N LEU A 27 1.46 -4.56 -9.14
CA LEU A 27 1.81 -5.97 -9.04
C LEU A 27 0.76 -6.80 -8.28
N ALA A 28 0.05 -6.17 -7.34
CA ALA A 28 -1.04 -6.79 -6.60
C ALA A 28 -2.40 -6.68 -7.31
N ASP A 29 -2.46 -6.07 -8.49
CA ASP A 29 -3.68 -5.89 -9.29
C ASP A 29 -4.83 -5.24 -8.50
N VAL A 30 -4.51 -4.25 -7.67
CA VAL A 30 -5.48 -3.67 -6.71
C VAL A 30 -6.69 -3.06 -7.42
N ALA A 31 -6.51 -2.50 -8.62
CA ALA A 31 -7.58 -1.90 -9.42
C ALA A 31 -8.66 -2.91 -9.84
N ALA A 32 -8.34 -4.22 -9.90
CA ALA A 32 -9.33 -5.25 -10.17
C ALA A 32 -10.26 -5.54 -8.97
N TYR A 33 -9.90 -5.08 -7.77
CA TYR A 33 -10.57 -5.43 -6.52
C TYR A 33 -11.17 -4.24 -5.76
N LEU A 34 -10.66 -3.02 -5.96
CA LEU A 34 -11.27 -1.82 -5.42
C LEU A 34 -12.27 -1.23 -6.42
N ALA A 35 -13.42 -0.76 -5.92
CA ALA A 35 -14.47 -0.18 -6.76
C ALA A 35 -14.17 1.30 -7.06
N PRO A 36 -13.90 1.69 -8.31
CA PRO A 36 -13.68 3.09 -8.67
C PRO A 36 -14.90 3.95 -8.33
N GLY A 37 -14.67 5.19 -7.90
CA GLY A 37 -15.73 6.12 -7.50
C GLY A 37 -16.35 5.84 -6.13
N SER A 38 -15.99 4.74 -5.46
CA SER A 38 -16.31 4.51 -4.05
C SER A 38 -15.21 5.11 -3.15
N THR A 39 -15.58 5.65 -2.00
CA THR A 39 -14.61 6.16 -1.04
C THR A 39 -13.78 5.01 -0.45
N THR A 40 -12.49 4.96 -0.79
CA THR A 40 -11.52 4.08 -0.15
C THR A 40 -11.08 4.66 1.20
N ILE A 41 -11.24 3.89 2.28
CA ILE A 41 -10.78 4.27 3.63
C ILE A 41 -9.43 3.59 3.91
N LEU A 42 -8.41 4.39 4.22
CA LEU A 42 -7.13 3.89 4.72
C LEU A 42 -7.11 3.94 6.24
N LYS A 43 -6.72 2.82 6.86
CA LYS A 43 -6.55 2.71 8.31
C LYS A 43 -5.09 2.45 8.61
N ASP A 44 -4.46 3.40 9.27
CA ASP A 44 -3.11 3.23 9.79
C ASP A 44 -3.11 2.25 10.97
N ASN A 45 -1.93 1.68 11.23
CA ASN A 45 -1.70 0.84 12.39
C ASN A 45 -0.78 1.58 13.36
N ILE A 46 -1.24 1.74 14.59
CA ILE A 46 -0.48 2.35 15.69
C ILE A 46 -0.48 1.41 16.90
N SER A 47 0.68 1.28 17.52
CA SER A 47 0.91 0.58 18.77
C SER A 47 1.44 1.54 19.82
N TRP A 48 0.91 1.40 21.03
CA TRP A 48 1.31 2.15 22.22
C TRP A 48 2.34 1.39 23.07
N HIS A 49 2.52 0.09 22.81
CA HIS A 49 3.33 -0.80 23.66
C HIS A 49 4.66 -1.21 23.02
N PHE A 50 4.89 -0.90 21.75
CA PHE A 50 6.07 -1.33 21.00
C PHE A 50 6.92 -0.15 20.52
N PRO A 51 8.03 0.17 21.23
CA PRO A 51 8.89 1.31 20.90
C PRO A 51 10.01 0.92 19.91
N PHE A 52 9.70 0.16 18.85
CA PHE A 52 10.69 -0.24 17.85
C PHE A 52 10.26 0.16 16.42
N PRO A 53 11.22 0.35 15.50
CA PRO A 53 10.91 0.71 14.11
C PRO A 53 9.98 -0.28 13.44
N ALA A 54 9.11 0.21 12.54
CA ALA A 54 8.10 -0.57 11.82
C ALA A 54 7.00 -1.22 12.69
N ALA A 55 6.90 -0.90 13.99
CA ALA A 55 5.75 -1.26 14.81
C ALA A 55 4.45 -0.53 14.38
N ASN A 56 4.60 0.64 13.75
CA ASN A 56 3.52 1.51 13.27
C ASN A 56 3.62 1.69 11.76
N THR A 57 2.51 2.08 11.13
CA THR A 57 2.51 2.57 9.75
C THR A 57 3.49 3.73 9.62
N THR A 58 4.43 3.60 8.69
CA THR A 58 5.44 4.64 8.45
C THR A 58 4.84 5.79 7.62
N PRO A 59 5.32 7.04 7.78
CA PRO A 59 4.78 8.17 7.02
C PRO A 59 4.83 7.96 5.50
N TRP A 60 5.94 7.43 4.97
CA TRP A 60 6.10 7.15 3.55
C TRP A 60 5.22 5.99 3.06
N GLN A 61 4.85 5.04 3.93
CA GLN A 61 3.87 4.01 3.58
C GLN A 61 2.49 4.61 3.35
N LEU A 62 2.05 5.50 4.25
CA LEU A 62 0.77 6.17 4.12
C LEU A 62 0.76 7.07 2.88
N GLU A 63 1.78 7.91 2.71
CA GLU A 63 1.90 8.79 1.55
C GLU A 63 1.96 7.99 0.24
N GLY A 64 2.82 6.99 0.15
CA GLY A 64 2.99 6.17 -1.05
C GLY A 64 1.69 5.47 -1.45
N THR A 65 0.98 4.91 -0.48
CA THR A 65 -0.33 4.27 -0.71
C THR A 65 -1.37 5.26 -1.21
N VAL A 66 -1.49 6.43 -0.57
CA VAL A 66 -2.43 7.49 -0.99
C VAL A 66 -2.13 7.96 -2.41
N ARG A 67 -0.86 8.24 -2.72
CA ARG A 67 -0.44 8.71 -4.04
C ARG A 67 -0.70 7.65 -5.11
N ALA A 68 -0.40 6.38 -4.81
CA ALA A 68 -0.64 5.28 -5.72
C ALA A 68 -2.13 5.12 -6.02
N LEU A 69 -3.00 5.03 -5.01
CA LEU A 69 -4.45 4.88 -5.22
C LEU A 69 -5.03 6.03 -6.04
N ARG A 70 -4.70 7.28 -5.70
CA ARG A 70 -5.15 8.44 -6.48
C ARG A 70 -4.66 8.42 -7.93
N GLY A 71 -3.41 7.99 -8.16
CA GLY A 71 -2.86 7.82 -9.51
C GLY A 71 -3.60 6.79 -10.35
N HIS A 72 -4.27 5.82 -9.71
CA HIS A 72 -5.10 4.80 -10.34
C HIS A 72 -6.59 5.15 -10.40
N GLY A 73 -6.98 6.33 -9.92
CA GLY A 73 -8.39 6.71 -9.83
C GLY A 73 -9.19 5.92 -8.78
N LEU A 74 -8.52 5.45 -7.73
CA LEU A 74 -9.07 4.64 -6.62
C LEU A 74 -9.11 5.41 -5.29
#